data_AF-A0A327TIB1-F1
#
_entry.id   AF-A0A327TIB1-F1
#
_cell.length_a   1.000
_cell.length_b   1.000
_cell.length_c   1.000
_cell.angle_alpha   90.00
_cell.angle_beta   90.00
_cell.angle_gamma   90.00
#
_symmetry.space_group_name_H-M   'P 1'
#
loop_
_entity.id
_entity.type
_entity.pdbx_description
1 polymer ?
#
loop_
_entity_poly.entity_id
_entity_poly.type
_entity_poly.pdbx_seq_one_letter_code
_entity_poly.pdbx_strand_id
1 'polypeptide(L)'
;MVHLARPVLRHVPAVRREAGGSQSGELRIVRHRGLPAEIRWHPGTGDPVDLLPPYRLDRVELRHSHLARLHGLTAGVRLVSAGWSPLFLVPPADLPALALAAASTRRTAF
;
A
#
# COMPACT_ATOMS: atom_id res chain seq x y z
N MET A 1 -26.45 12.59 -20.33
CA MET A 1 -26.14 11.17 -20.05
C MET A 1 -24.85 11.14 -19.22
N VAL A 2 -24.97 11.11 -17.89
CA VAL A 2 -23.80 11.21 -17.00
C VAL A 2 -23.21 9.81 -16.82
N HIS A 3 -22.09 9.53 -17.48
CA HIS A 3 -21.35 8.30 -17.25
C HIS A 3 -20.66 8.44 -15.89
N LEU A 4 -21.30 7.97 -14.82
CA LEU A 4 -20.69 7.87 -13.49
C LEU A 4 -19.50 6.93 -13.62
N ALA A 5 -18.30 7.48 -13.74
CA ALA A 5 -17.08 6.71 -13.81
C ALA A 5 -16.96 5.89 -12.51
N ARG A 6 -17.07 4.57 -12.64
CA ARG A 6 -16.97 3.67 -11.48
C ARG A 6 -15.56 3.76 -10.90
N PRO A 7 -15.42 3.87 -9.57
CA PRO A 7 -14.10 3.83 -8.94
C PRO A 7 -13.42 2.49 -9.23
N VAL A 8 -12.12 2.53 -9.52
CA VAL A 8 -11.32 1.31 -9.64
C VAL A 8 -10.81 0.98 -8.24
N LEU A 9 -11.28 -0.17 -7.72
CA LEU A 9 -10.82 -0.73 -6.47
C LEU A 9 -9.78 -1.83 -6.75
N ARG A 10 -8.60 -1.72 -6.15
CA ARG A 10 -7.59 -2.78 -6.16
C ARG A 10 -7.24 -3.21 -4.74
N HIS A 11 -7.18 -4.51 -4.55
CA HIS A 11 -6.77 -5.14 -3.30
C HIS A 11 -5.34 -5.63 -3.46
N VAL A 12 -4.48 -5.27 -2.53
CA VAL A 12 -3.10 -5.75 -2.45
C VAL A 12 -2.95 -6.50 -1.14
N PRO A 13 -2.81 -7.83 -1.15
CA PRO A 13 -2.59 -8.57 0.08
C PRO A 13 -1.26 -8.11 0.70
N ALA A 14 -1.24 -7.94 2.01
CA ALA A 14 -0.06 -7.44 2.70
C ALA A 14 0.04 -7.96 4.12
N VAL A 15 1.26 -7.98 4.63
CA VAL A 15 1.55 -8.23 6.05
C VAL A 15 2.16 -6.96 6.62
N ARG A 16 1.48 -6.34 7.58
CA ARG A 16 1.99 -5.22 8.36
C ARG A 16 2.96 -5.75 9.42
N ARG A 17 4.14 -5.15 9.53
CA ARG A 17 5.13 -5.45 10.57
C ARG A 17 5.02 -4.41 11.69
N GLU A 18 5.01 -4.89 12.93
CA GLU A 18 4.94 -4.06 14.14
C GLU A 18 6.06 -4.42 15.11
N ALA A 19 6.29 -3.54 16.10
CA ALA A 19 7.18 -3.85 17.22
C ALA A 19 6.55 -4.98 18.05
N GLY A 20 7.04 -6.21 17.88
CA GLY A 20 6.56 -7.39 18.59
C GLY A 20 5.62 -8.31 17.80
N GLY A 21 5.34 -8.04 16.53
CA GLY A 21 4.45 -8.92 15.76
C GLY A 21 4.27 -8.58 14.29
N SER A 22 3.36 -9.32 13.66
CA SER A 22 2.91 -9.06 12.29
C SER A 22 1.43 -9.33 12.15
N GLN A 23 0.77 -8.51 11.34
CA GLN A 23 -0.66 -8.59 11.09
C GLN A 23 -0.92 -8.73 9.58
N SER A 24 -1.62 -9.79 9.18
CA SER A 24 -2.04 -10.00 7.80
C SER A 24 -3.30 -9.20 7.48
N GLY A 25 -3.45 -8.83 6.21
CA GLY A 25 -4.58 -8.05 5.72
C GLY A 25 -4.38 -7.60 4.28
N GLU A 26 -4.99 -6.47 3.92
CA GLU A 26 -4.94 -5.92 2.58
C GLU A 26 -4.74 -4.40 2.59
N LEU A 27 -3.95 -3.90 1.64
CA LEU A 27 -3.99 -2.50 1.24
C LEU A 27 -5.04 -2.36 0.13
N ARG A 28 -6.09 -1.60 0.42
CA ARG A 28 -7.12 -1.26 -0.57
C ARG A 28 -6.79 0.09 -1.20
N ILE A 29 -6.72 0.09 -2.52
CA ILE A 29 -6.46 1.27 -3.33
C ILE A 29 -7.75 1.63 -4.04
N VAL A 30 -8.31 2.80 -3.74
CA VAL A 30 -9.48 3.35 -4.43
C VAL A 30 -9.02 4.46 -5.35
N ARG A 31 -9.44 4.42 -6.62
CA ARG A 31 -9.18 5.49 -7.58
C ARG A 31 -10.47 6.00 -8.21
N HIS A 32 -10.75 7.28 -7.98
CA HIS A 32 -11.76 8.04 -8.67
C HIS A 32 -11.13 8.79 -9.85
N ARG A 33 -11.85 8.90 -10.97
CA ARG A 33 -11.34 9.58 -12.16
C ARG A 33 -11.05 11.06 -11.84
N GLY A 34 -9.82 11.49 -12.11
CA GLY A 34 -9.41 12.89 -11.89
C GLY A 34 -9.04 13.23 -10.44
N LEU A 35 -9.12 12.28 -9.51
CA LEU A 35 -8.70 12.46 -8.12
C LEU A 35 -7.47 11.60 -7.79
N PRO A 36 -6.65 12.00 -6.81
CA PRO A 36 -5.58 11.13 -6.30
C PRO A 36 -6.14 9.82 -5.75
N ALA A 37 -5.31 8.78 -5.77
CA ALA A 37 -5.67 7.50 -5.16
C ALA A 37 -5.81 7.66 -3.64
N GLU A 38 -6.72 6.89 -3.06
CA GLU A 38 -6.83 6.67 -1.62
C GLU A 38 -6.27 5.28 -1.29
N ILE A 39 -5.53 5.17 -0.18
CA ILE A 39 -5.00 3.89 0.29
C ILE A 39 -5.51 3.66 1.71
N ARG A 40 -6.12 2.50 1.95
CA ARG A 40 -6.61 2.10 3.28
C ARG A 40 -6.02 0.74 3.65
N TRP A 41 -5.54 0.62 4.88
CA TRP A 41 -5.16 -0.67 5.46
C TRP A 41 -6.41 -1.36 6.01
N HIS A 42 -6.63 -2.59 5.59
CA HIS A 42 -7.68 -3.47 6.10
C HIS A 42 -7.03 -4.67 6.76
N PRO A 43 -6.91 -4.70 8.10
CA PRO A 43 -6.43 -5.89 8.77
C PRO A 43 -7.43 -7.03 8.60
N GLY A 44 -6.96 -8.29 8.63
CA GLY A 44 -7.86 -9.45 8.64
C GLY A 44 -8.79 -9.48 9.86
N THR A 45 -8.41 -8.78 10.94
CA THR A 45 -9.19 -8.61 12.16
C THR A 45 -9.00 -7.19 12.71
N GLY A 46 -10.08 -6.54 13.12
CA GLY A 46 -10.07 -5.17 13.65
C GLY A 46 -10.50 -4.12 12.62
N ASP A 47 -10.42 -2.85 13.01
CA ASP A 47 -10.92 -1.74 12.20
C ASP A 47 -9.95 -1.36 11.06
N PRO A 48 -10.47 -0.98 9.88
CA PRO A 48 -9.66 -0.41 8.82
C PRO A 48 -9.01 0.92 9.24
N VAL A 49 -7.81 1.17 8.72
CA VAL A 49 -7.06 2.39 9.01
C VAL A 49 -6.80 3.15 7.71
N ASP A 50 -7.26 4.40 7.67
CA ASP A 50 -6.98 5.32 6.57
C ASP A 50 -5.51 5.76 6.59
N LEU A 51 -4.84 5.66 5.45
CA LEU A 51 -3.54 6.26 5.25
C LEU A 51 -3.78 7.64 4.65
N LEU A 52 -3.28 8.69 5.29
CA LEU A 52 -3.52 10.06 4.83
C LEU A 52 -2.49 10.50 3.79
N PRO A 53 -2.92 11.01 2.62
CA PRO A 53 -1.99 11.54 1.64
C PRO A 53 -1.25 12.79 2.18
N PRO A 54 -0.10 13.17 1.61
CA PRO A 54 0.57 12.55 0.47
C PRO A 54 1.26 11.23 0.83
N TYR A 55 1.35 10.30 -0.12
CA TYR A 55 2.02 9.02 0.08
C TYR A 55 3.44 9.00 -0.51
N ARG A 56 4.36 8.37 0.22
CA ARG A 56 5.66 7.94 -0.31
C ARG A 56 5.83 6.44 -0.09
N LEU A 57 6.26 5.74 -1.13
CA LEU A 57 6.56 4.32 -1.08
C LEU A 57 8.07 4.14 -1.11
N ASP A 58 8.65 3.72 0.01
CA ASP A 58 10.08 3.42 0.11
C ASP A 58 10.26 1.90 0.08
N ARG A 59 11.08 1.39 -0.84
CA ARG A 59 11.42 -0.03 -0.85
C ARG A 59 12.39 -0.33 0.29
N VAL A 60 12.12 -1.38 1.05
CA VAL A 60 12.93 -1.80 2.19
C VAL A 60 13.58 -3.13 1.87
N GLU A 61 14.91 -3.16 1.90
CA GLU A 61 15.65 -4.41 1.76
C GLU A 61 15.44 -5.29 3.00
N LEU A 62 14.92 -6.49 2.77
CA LEU A 62 14.87 -7.54 3.78
C LEU A 62 16.26 -8.19 3.80
N ARG A 63 17.13 -7.73 4.71
CA ARG A 63 18.54 -8.15 4.73
C ARG A 63 18.69 -9.68 4.92
N HIS A 64 19.66 -10.26 4.23
CA HIS A 64 20.28 -11.60 4.45
C HIS A 64 19.48 -12.88 4.20
N SER A 65 18.61 -12.96 3.18
CA SER A 65 18.16 -14.30 2.75
C SER A 65 18.07 -14.44 1.24
N HIS A 66 19.12 -15.04 0.67
CA HIS A 66 19.11 -15.53 -0.71
C HIS A 66 17.93 -16.51 -0.93
N LEU A 67 17.55 -17.26 0.10
CA LEU A 67 16.38 -18.15 0.14
C LEU A 67 15.04 -17.38 0.13
N ALA A 68 14.95 -16.21 0.77
CA ALA A 68 13.73 -15.40 0.78
C ALA A 68 13.35 -14.89 -0.63
N ARG A 69 14.35 -14.60 -1.47
CA ARG A 69 14.14 -14.23 -2.88
C ARG A 69 13.65 -15.41 -3.72
N LEU A 70 14.08 -16.63 -3.40
CA LEU A 70 13.74 -17.86 -4.12
C LEU A 70 12.30 -18.31 -3.84
N HIS A 71 11.81 -18.10 -2.62
CA HIS A 71 10.47 -18.53 -2.18
C HIS A 71 9.38 -17.45 -2.31
N GLY A 72 9.61 -16.42 -3.14
CA GLY A 72 8.60 -15.41 -3.43
C GLY A 72 8.23 -14.53 -2.23
N LEU A 73 9.13 -14.35 -1.26
CA LEU A 73 8.79 -13.62 -0.04
C LEU A 73 8.54 -12.14 -0.35
N THR A 74 7.31 -11.75 -0.07
CA THR A 74 6.66 -10.45 -0.18
C THR A 74 7.61 -9.27 0.03
N ALA A 75 7.81 -8.45 -1.01
CA ALA A 75 8.66 -7.27 -1.02
C ALA A 75 8.38 -6.33 0.16
N GLY A 76 9.44 -5.98 0.89
CA GLY A 76 9.38 -4.98 1.95
C GLY A 76 9.15 -3.58 1.38
N VAL A 77 8.10 -2.91 1.84
CA VAL A 77 7.80 -1.52 1.51
C VAL A 77 7.40 -0.75 2.76
N ARG A 78 7.96 0.44 2.94
CA ARG A 78 7.46 1.41 3.92
C ARG A 78 6.55 2.37 3.19
N LEU A 79 5.30 2.44 3.65
CA LEU A 79 4.31 3.38 3.13
C LEU A 79 4.23 4.57 4.07
N VAL A 80 4.85 5.69 3.70
CA VAL A 80 4.85 6.93 4.46
C VAL A 80 3.61 7.73 4.12
N SER A 81 2.87 8.15 5.14
CA SER A 81 1.66 8.96 5.09
C SER A 81 1.77 10.08 6.14
N ALA A 82 0.89 11.09 6.10
CA ALA A 82 1.02 12.32 6.91
C ALA A 82 0.99 12.11 8.45
N GLY A 83 0.56 10.95 8.94
CA GLY A 83 0.54 10.62 10.37
C GLY A 83 1.03 9.22 10.71
N TRP A 84 1.48 8.45 9.73
CA TRP A 84 1.76 7.03 9.91
C TRP A 84 2.75 6.52 8.86
N SER A 85 3.63 5.58 9.22
CA SER A 85 4.65 5.05 8.29
C SER A 85 4.88 3.54 8.46
N PRO A 86 3.84 2.71 8.27
CA PRO A 86 3.93 1.27 8.46
C PRO A 86 4.88 0.60 7.47
N LEU A 87 5.54 -0.46 7.95
CA LEU A 87 6.27 -1.41 7.11
C LEU A 87 5.31 -2.53 6.70
N PHE A 88 5.14 -2.72 5.40
CA PHE A 88 4.39 -3.81 4.81
C PHE A 88 5.31 -4.75 4.06
N LEU A 89 4.95 -6.03 4.07
CA LEU A 89 5.41 -6.99 3.10
C LEU A 89 4.27 -7.21 2.10
N VAL A 90 4.52 -6.99 0.80
CA VAL A 90 3.51 -7.09 -0.27
C VAL A 90 3.99 -8.01 -1.40
N PRO A 91 3.13 -8.65 -2.20
CA PRO A 91 3.57 -9.36 -3.38
C PRO A 91 4.38 -8.45 -4.30
N PRO A 92 5.54 -8.89 -4.84
CA PRO A 92 6.31 -8.09 -5.78
C PRO A 92 5.52 -7.61 -7.00
N ALA A 93 4.54 -8.40 -7.44
CA ALA A 93 3.66 -8.08 -8.57
C ALA A 93 2.73 -6.88 -8.31
N ASP A 94 2.47 -6.52 -7.05
CA ASP A 94 1.59 -5.41 -6.67
C ASP A 94 2.34 -4.10 -6.38
N LEU A 95 3.68 -4.14 -6.36
CA LEU A 95 4.51 -2.94 -6.20
C LEU A 95 4.19 -1.84 -7.22
N PRO A 96 3.99 -2.13 -8.52
CA PRO A 96 3.67 -1.08 -9.49
C PRO A 96 2.35 -0.38 -9.19
N ALA A 97 1.34 -1.12 -8.70
CA ALA A 97 0.05 -0.56 -8.36
C ALA A 97 0.14 0.40 -7.16
N LEU A 98 0.88 0.02 -6.12
CA LEU A 98 1.16 0.85 -4.95
C LEU A 98 2.00 2.08 -5.32
N ALA A 99 3.04 1.91 -6.13
CA ALA A 99 3.88 3.01 -6.59
C ALA A 99 3.06 4.04 -7.40
N LEU A 100 2.18 3.58 -8.29
CA LEU A 100 1.30 4.44 -9.07
C LEU A 100 0.28 5.17 -8.19
N ALA A 101 -0.29 4.49 -7.19
CA ALA A 101 -1.19 5.11 -6.22
C ALA A 101 -0.46 6.22 -5.44
N ALA A 102 0.74 5.94 -4.92
CA ALA A 102 1.52 6.93 -4.20
C ALA A 102 1.89 8.14 -5.06
N ALA A 103 2.37 7.90 -6.28
CA ALA A 103 2.73 8.96 -7.23
C ALA A 103 1.56 9.90 -7.56
N SER A 104 0.32 9.39 -7.59
CA SER A 104 -0.86 10.20 -7.91
C SER A 104 -1.15 11.31 -6.89
N THR A 105 -0.68 11.17 -5.65
CA THR A 105 -0.88 12.16 -4.57
C THR A 105 0.20 13.25 -4.54
N ARG A 106 1.32 13.06 -5.25
CA ARG A 106 2.43 14.02 -5.25
C ARG A 106 2.16 15.29 -6.05
N ARG A 107 1.20 15.25 -6.99
CA ARG A 107 0.85 16.41 -7.85
C ARG A 107 -0.18 17.36 -7.21
N THR A 108 -0.78 16.98 -6.09
CA THR A 108 -1.87 17.70 -5.43
C THR A 108 -1.42 18.44 -4.17
N ALA A 109 -0.14 18.32 -3.79
CA ALA A 109 0.47 19.10 -2.71
C ALA A 109 0.93 20.44 -3.27
N PHE A 110 -0.02 21.35 -3.50
CA PHE A 110 0.21 22.76 -3.78
C PHE A 110 -0.73 23.59 -2.92
#